data_AF-A0A1M7TGK8-F1
#
_entry.id   AF-A0A1M7TGK8-F1
#
_cell.length_a   1.000
_cell.length_b   1.000
_cell.length_c   1.000
_cell.angle_alpha   90.00
_cell.angle_beta   90.00
_cell.angle_gamma   90.00
#
_symmetry.space_group_name_H-M   'P 1'
#
loop_
_entity.id
_entity.type
_entity.pdbx_description
1 polymer ?
#
loop_
_entity_poly.entity_id
_entity_poly.type
_entity_poly.pdbx_seq_one_letter_code
_entity_poly.pdbx_strand_id
1 'polypeptide(L)'
;MKKLVQEVVSCVEEIYKCNDPKKKEKYLSTVKGLGSMIIQNGLYGTILFLLVKGHDDVVKHLDRVIKLQTGEENFSEKVKRAEALQNPQYFKIQYAALEGVKWLRRYADIYLGGEEDGK
;
A
#
# COMPACT_ATOMS: atom_id res chain seq x y z
N MET A 1 -4.11 -5.01 16.18
CA MET A 1 -3.04 -3.99 16.06
C MET A 1 -1.64 -4.59 15.91
N LYS A 2 -1.13 -5.42 16.83
CA LYS A 2 0.22 -6.05 16.73
C LYS A 2 0.50 -6.74 15.38
N LYS A 3 -0.42 -7.58 14.91
CA LYS A 3 -0.28 -8.30 13.63
C LYS A 3 -0.18 -7.37 12.41
N LEU A 4 -0.96 -6.27 12.40
CA LEU A 4 -0.93 -5.28 11.31
C LEU A 4 0.45 -4.63 11.20
N VAL A 5 1.00 -4.22 12.33
CA VAL A 5 2.33 -3.60 12.36
C VAL A 5 3.40 -4.59 11.89
N GLN A 6 3.35 -5.85 12.33
CA GLN A 6 4.28 -6.89 11.88
C GLN A 6 4.22 -7.13 10.37
N GLU A 7 3.01 -7.18 9.81
CA GLU A 7 2.82 -7.33 8.36
C GLU A 7 3.39 -6.15 7.58
N VAL A 8 3.12 -4.93 8.06
CA VAL A 8 3.64 -3.71 7.45
C VAL A 8 5.17 -3.65 7.51
N VAL A 9 5.77 -4.02 8.64
CA VAL A 9 7.23 -4.10 8.78
C VAL A 9 7.79 -5.10 7.77
N SER A 10 7.19 -6.29 7.66
CA SER A 10 7.60 -7.28 6.65
C SER A 10 7.53 -6.73 5.22
N CYS A 11 6.45 -6.03 4.86
CA CYS A 11 6.31 -5.38 3.56
C CYS A 11 7.43 -4.37 3.29
N VAL A 12 7.75 -3.49 4.24
CA VAL A 12 8.78 -2.46 4.05
C VAL A 12 10.18 -3.09 4.06
N GLU A 13 10.42 -4.12 4.86
CA GLU A 13 11.70 -4.84 4.88
C GLU A 13 12.02 -5.53 3.53
N GLU A 14 11.01 -6.04 2.83
CA GLU A 14 11.19 -6.59 1.47
C GLU A 14 11.80 -5.54 0.52
N ILE A 15 11.37 -4.28 0.65
CA ILE A 15 11.91 -3.16 -0.12
C ILE A 15 13.26 -2.71 0.42
N TYR A 16 13.43 -2.63 1.73
CA TYR A 16 14.70 -2.23 2.33
C TYR A 16 15.85 -3.16 1.96
N LYS A 17 15.60 -4.48 1.94
CA LYS A 17 16.59 -5.50 1.61
C LYS A 17 16.91 -5.60 0.11
N CYS A 18 16.15 -4.93 -0.77
CA CYS A 18 16.51 -4.89 -2.18
C CYS A 18 17.76 -4.01 -2.38
N ASN A 19 18.64 -4.39 -3.31
CA ASN A 19 19.85 -3.61 -3.61
C ASN A 19 19.62 -2.61 -4.76
N ASP A 20 18.43 -2.00 -4.81
CA ASP A 20 18.02 -1.06 -5.86
C ASP A 20 17.53 0.26 -5.23
N PRO A 21 18.36 1.32 -5.25
CA PRO A 21 18.00 2.63 -4.72
C PRO A 21 16.77 3.25 -5.39
N LYS A 22 16.62 3.08 -6.71
CA LYS A 22 15.48 3.64 -7.46
C LYS A 22 14.19 2.97 -7.06
N LYS A 23 14.22 1.65 -6.83
CA LYS A 23 13.07 0.91 -6.32
C LYS A 23 12.66 1.41 -4.92
N LYS A 24 13.63 1.65 -4.03
CA LYS A 24 13.37 2.19 -2.68
C LYS A 24 12.73 3.58 -2.74
N GLU A 25 13.30 4.48 -3.54
CA GLU A 25 12.80 5.85 -3.72
C GLU A 25 11.39 5.86 -4.34
N LYS A 26 11.16 5.06 -5.39
CA LYS A 26 9.85 4.89 -6.03
C LYS A 26 8.81 4.38 -5.04
N TYR A 27 9.16 3.37 -4.23
CA TYR A 27 8.24 2.84 -3.21
C TYR A 27 7.91 3.91 -2.15
N LEU A 28 8.92 4.56 -1.58
CA LEU A 28 8.77 5.58 -0.55
C LEU A 28 7.88 6.74 -1.01
N SER A 29 8.20 7.33 -2.17
CA SER A 29 7.42 8.44 -2.75
C SER A 29 5.98 8.05 -3.02
N THR A 30 5.74 6.84 -3.53
CA THR A 30 4.38 6.34 -3.80
C THR A 30 3.58 6.19 -2.50
N VAL A 31 4.16 5.57 -1.47
CA VAL A 31 3.46 5.34 -0.20
C VAL A 31 3.21 6.65 0.55
N LYS A 32 4.09 7.66 0.45
CA LYS A 32 3.86 9.01 1.01
C LYS A 32 2.56 9.64 0.48
N GLY A 33 2.28 9.50 -0.81
CA GLY A 33 1.06 10.04 -1.45
C GLY A 33 -0.18 9.15 -1.34
N LEU A 34 -0.01 7.87 -1.02
CA LEU A 34 -1.03 6.84 -1.18
C LEU A 34 -2.32 7.10 -0.39
N GLY A 35 -2.22 7.62 0.84
CA GLY A 35 -3.40 7.93 1.66
C GLY A 35 -4.27 9.02 1.03
N SER A 36 -3.64 10.05 0.46
CA SER A 36 -4.36 11.13 -0.25
C SER A 36 -5.04 10.61 -1.50
N MET A 37 -4.38 9.74 -2.26
CA MET A 37 -4.97 9.14 -3.47
C MET A 37 -6.23 8.34 -3.13
N ILE A 38 -6.21 7.53 -2.06
CA ILE A 38 -7.38 6.74 -1.64
C ILE A 38 -8.55 7.65 -1.22
N ILE A 39 -8.28 8.76 -0.53
CA ILE A 39 -9.32 9.71 -0.12
C ILE A 39 -9.95 10.39 -1.35
N GLN A 40 -9.13 10.82 -2.31
CA GLN A 40 -9.58 11.59 -3.48
C GLN A 40 -10.24 10.70 -4.56
N ASN A 41 -9.62 9.57 -4.88
CA ASN A 41 -10.01 8.72 -6.01
C ASN A 41 -10.78 7.46 -5.60
N GLY A 42 -10.92 7.22 -4.29
CA GLY A 42 -11.33 5.92 -3.76
C GLY A 42 -10.25 4.85 -3.91
N LEU A 43 -10.44 3.73 -3.21
CA LEU A 43 -9.50 2.60 -3.26
C LEU A 43 -9.43 1.97 -4.67
N TYR A 44 -10.58 1.81 -5.34
CA TYR A 44 -10.67 1.28 -6.70
C TYR A 44 -9.80 2.08 -7.67
N GLY A 45 -10.04 3.40 -7.76
CA GLY A 45 -9.32 4.29 -8.68
C GLY A 45 -7.82 4.33 -8.36
N THR A 46 -7.47 4.32 -7.07
CA THR A 46 -6.08 4.27 -6.60
C THR A 46 -5.36 2.99 -7.06
N ILE A 47 -5.96 1.82 -6.83
CA ILE A 47 -5.34 0.55 -7.24
C ILE A 47 -5.19 0.48 -8.75
N LEU A 48 -6.22 0.88 -9.51
CA LEU A 48 -6.15 0.92 -10.96
C LEU A 48 -5.02 1.82 -11.45
N PHE A 49 -4.87 3.02 -10.87
CA PHE A 49 -3.78 3.94 -11.17
C PHE A 49 -2.40 3.31 -10.88
N LEU A 50 -2.23 2.69 -9.72
CA LEU A 50 -0.98 2.07 -9.31
C LEU A 50 -0.56 0.94 -10.25
N LEU A 51 -1.52 0.11 -10.68
CA LEU A 51 -1.31 -0.97 -11.64
C LEU A 51 -0.83 -0.42 -13.00
N VAL A 52 -1.50 0.59 -13.53
CA VAL A 52 -1.13 1.22 -14.81
C VAL A 52 0.27 1.85 -14.77
N LYS A 53 0.70 2.36 -13.60
CA LYS A 53 2.02 2.97 -13.39
C LYS A 53 3.12 1.99 -12.95
N GLY A 54 2.80 0.69 -12.87
CA GLY A 54 3.75 -0.36 -12.49
C GLY A 54 4.31 -0.17 -11.08
N HIS A 55 3.44 0.12 -10.11
CA HIS A 55 3.77 0.14 -8.68
C HIS A 55 3.40 -1.19 -8.01
N ASP A 56 3.84 -2.31 -8.61
CA ASP A 56 3.39 -3.65 -8.24
C ASP A 56 3.68 -4.01 -6.78
N ASP A 57 4.83 -3.59 -6.24
CA ASP A 57 5.16 -3.82 -4.82
C ASP A 57 4.18 -3.11 -3.87
N VAL A 58 3.75 -1.89 -4.22
CA VAL A 58 2.78 -1.13 -3.42
C VAL A 58 1.42 -1.81 -3.46
N VAL A 59 0.99 -2.27 -4.65
CA VAL A 59 -0.26 -3.00 -4.83
C VAL A 59 -0.24 -4.32 -4.05
N LYS A 60 0.84 -5.10 -4.16
CA LYS A 60 1.05 -6.33 -3.39
C LYS A 60 0.95 -6.08 -1.88
N HIS A 61 1.60 -5.03 -1.39
CA HIS A 61 1.59 -4.71 0.03
C HIS A 61 0.23 -4.21 0.53
N LEU A 62 -0.52 -3.49 -0.30
CA LEU A 62 -1.91 -3.14 -0.02
C LEU A 62 -2.79 -4.38 0.10
N ASP A 63 -2.71 -5.32 -0.84
CA ASP A 63 -3.51 -6.55 -0.81
C ASP A 63 -3.23 -7.38 0.45
N ARG A 64 -1.96 -7.49 0.87
CA ARG A 64 -1.58 -8.18 2.12
C ARG A 64 -2.23 -7.52 3.34
N VAL A 65 -2.17 -6.19 3.41
CA VAL A 65 -2.74 -5.45 4.54
C VAL A 65 -4.26 -5.51 4.54
N ILE A 66 -4.91 -5.42 3.38
CA ILE A 66 -6.35 -5.59 3.22
C ILE A 66 -6.75 -7.00 3.69
N LYS A 67 -6.12 -8.05 3.16
CA LYS A 67 -6.37 -9.44 3.53
C LYS A 67 -6.26 -9.65 5.04
N LEU A 68 -5.21 -9.13 5.66
CA LEU A 68 -5.02 -9.28 7.10
C LEU A 68 -6.15 -8.66 7.93
N GLN A 69 -6.69 -7.52 7.49
CA GLN A 69 -7.68 -6.76 8.25
C GLN A 69 -9.12 -7.18 7.96
N THR A 70 -9.41 -7.63 6.74
CA THR A 70 -10.79 -7.89 6.29
C THR A 70 -11.04 -9.34 5.89
N GLY A 71 -9.99 -10.14 5.69
CA GLY A 71 -10.07 -11.47 5.08
C GLY A 71 -10.20 -11.43 3.55
N GLU A 72 -10.27 -10.25 2.94
CA GLU A 72 -10.43 -10.11 1.49
C GLU A 72 -9.11 -10.39 0.77
N GLU A 73 -9.09 -11.44 -0.05
CA GLU A 73 -7.90 -11.83 -0.81
C GLU A 73 -7.90 -11.23 -2.23
N ASN A 74 -6.70 -10.89 -2.71
CA ASN A 74 -6.45 -10.45 -4.09
C ASN A 74 -7.39 -9.33 -4.55
N PHE A 75 -7.62 -8.33 -3.68
CA PHE A 75 -8.55 -7.24 -3.98
C PHE A 75 -8.13 -6.48 -5.23
N SER A 76 -6.83 -6.32 -5.47
CA SER A 76 -6.32 -5.70 -6.69
C SER A 76 -6.69 -6.44 -7.98
N GLU A 77 -6.76 -7.78 -7.96
CA GLU A 77 -7.23 -8.58 -9.10
C GLU A 77 -8.73 -8.37 -9.35
N LYS A 78 -9.52 -8.20 -8.29
CA LYS A 78 -10.95 -7.85 -8.42
C LYS A 78 -11.13 -6.44 -8.99
N VAL A 79 -10.22 -5.52 -8.73
CA VAL A 79 -10.20 -4.20 -9.39
C VAL A 79 -9.93 -4.36 -10.89
N LYS A 80 -8.94 -5.18 -11.29
CA LYS A 80 -8.65 -5.44 -12.72
C LYS A 80 -9.85 -6.02 -13.48
N ARG A 81 -10.64 -6.86 -12.81
CA ARG A 81 -11.84 -7.51 -13.39
C ARG A 81 -13.11 -6.66 -13.29
N ALA A 82 -13.03 -5.44 -12.75
CA ALA A 82 -14.18 -4.58 -12.46
C ALA A 82 -15.24 -5.21 -11.52
N GLU A 83 -14.81 -6.13 -10.66
CA GLU A 83 -15.67 -6.85 -9.70
C GLU A 83 -15.65 -6.19 -8.31
N ALA A 84 -14.61 -5.41 -8.00
CA ALA A 84 -14.38 -4.85 -6.67
C ALA A 84 -15.50 -3.92 -6.16
N LEU A 85 -16.19 -3.18 -7.03
CA LEU A 85 -17.29 -2.29 -6.66
C LEU A 85 -18.57 -3.04 -6.26
N GLN A 86 -18.71 -4.30 -6.68
CA GLN A 86 -19.84 -5.15 -6.31
C GLN A 86 -19.63 -5.78 -4.92
N ASN A 87 -18.45 -5.63 -4.32
CA ASN A 87 -18.17 -6.18 -3.00
C ASN A 87 -18.96 -5.40 -1.92
N PRO A 88 -19.89 -6.03 -1.19
CA PRO A 88 -20.66 -5.34 -0.15
C PRO A 88 -19.79 -4.81 1.01
N GLN A 89 -18.57 -5.30 1.15
CA GLN A 89 -17.58 -4.86 2.14
C GLN A 89 -16.62 -3.79 1.60
N TYR A 90 -16.87 -3.22 0.41
CA TYR A 90 -15.96 -2.28 -0.24
C TYR A 90 -15.51 -1.13 0.67
N PHE A 91 -16.45 -0.47 1.37
CA PHE A 91 -16.09 0.63 2.28
C PHE A 91 -15.27 0.18 3.49
N LYS A 92 -15.55 -1.02 4.02
CA LYS A 92 -14.75 -1.64 5.08
C LYS A 92 -13.32 -1.93 4.60
N ILE A 93 -13.19 -2.41 3.36
CA ILE A 93 -11.90 -2.67 2.70
C ILE A 93 -11.13 -1.35 2.48
N GLN A 94 -11.79 -0.30 2.00
CA GLN A 94 -11.18 1.02 1.84
C GLN A 94 -10.70 1.60 3.18
N TYR A 95 -11.49 1.47 4.24
CA TYR A 95 -11.07 1.91 5.57
C TYR A 95 -9.86 1.12 6.08
N ALA A 96 -9.86 -0.21 5.91
CA ALA A 96 -8.72 -1.04 6.26
C ALA A 96 -7.45 -0.68 5.48
N ALA A 97 -7.59 -0.38 4.18
CA ALA A 97 -6.49 0.09 3.35
C ALA A 97 -5.94 1.43 3.88
N LEU A 98 -6.79 2.40 4.21
CA LEU A 98 -6.36 3.68 4.79
C LEU A 98 -5.59 3.50 6.11
N GLU A 99 -6.08 2.66 7.03
CA GLU A 99 -5.36 2.34 8.26
C GLU A 99 -4.01 1.67 7.97
N GLY A 100 -3.99 0.75 7.01
CA GLY A 100 -2.78 0.08 6.55
C GLY A 100 -1.72 1.04 5.99
N VAL A 101 -2.15 1.97 5.14
CA VAL A 101 -1.30 2.95 4.47
C VAL A 101 -0.64 3.91 5.46
N LYS A 102 -1.33 4.29 6.54
CA LYS A 102 -0.72 5.09 7.62
C LYS A 102 0.54 4.42 8.18
N TRP A 103 0.45 3.11 8.44
CA TRP A 103 1.58 2.34 8.95
C TRP A 103 2.64 2.09 7.87
N LEU A 104 2.24 1.73 6.64
CA LEU A 104 3.19 1.57 5.53
C LEU A 104 4.02 2.83 5.32
N ARG A 105 3.40 4.01 5.33
CA ARG A 105 4.10 5.29 5.22
C ARG A 105 5.09 5.47 6.35
N ARG A 106 4.64 5.32 7.61
CA ARG A 106 5.50 5.50 8.79
C ARG A 106 6.73 4.61 8.74
N TYR A 107 6.57 3.34 8.41
CA TYR A 107 7.70 2.41 8.37
C TYR A 107 8.56 2.59 7.12
N ALA A 108 7.99 2.95 5.98
CA ALA A 108 8.75 3.33 4.79
C ALA A 108 9.64 4.54 5.08
N ASP A 109 9.11 5.57 5.75
CA ASP A 109 9.91 6.74 6.16
C ASP A 109 11.08 6.33 7.08
N ILE A 110 10.85 5.45 8.05
CA ILE A 110 11.90 4.97 8.99
C ILE A 110 13.00 4.16 8.28
N TYR A 111 12.62 3.22 7.40
CA TYR A 111 13.57 2.28 6.79
C TYR A 111 14.22 2.84 5.52
N LEU A 112 13.50 3.65 4.76
CA LEU A 112 13.88 4.09 3.41
C LEU A 112 14.12 5.60 3.33
N GLY A 113 13.61 6.39 4.27
CA GLY A 113 13.69 7.86 4.26
C GLY A 113 14.98 8.44 4.83
N GLY A 114 15.97 7.60 5.19
CA GLY A 114 17.25 8.06 5.70
C GLY A 114 18.09 8.75 4.63
N GLU A 115 17.92 10.07 4.50
CA GLU A 115 18.88 11.12 4.08
C GLU A 115 18.15 12.49 3.88
N GLU A 116 17.41 13.01 4.87
CA GLU A 116 16.83 14.38 4.81
C GLU A 116 17.33 15.36 5.90
N ASP A 117 18.27 14.97 6.78
CA ASP A 117 18.87 15.86 7.79
C ASP A 117 20.22 16.47 7.37
N GLY A 118 20.41 16.79 6.08
CA GLY A 118 21.72 17.19 5.54
C GLY A 118 21.74 18.15 4.35
N LYS A 119 20.75 19.06 4.22
CA LYS A 119 20.82 20.19 3.28
C LYS A 119 20.46 21.50 3.95
#